data_AF-A0A9E8N0Y5-F1
#
_entry.id   AF-A0A9E8N0Y5-F1
#
_cell.length_a   1.000
_cell.length_b   1.000
_cell.length_c   1.000
_cell.angle_alpha   90.00
_cell.angle_beta   90.00
_cell.angle_gamma   90.00
#
_symmetry.space_group_name_H-M   'P 1'
#
loop_
_entity.id
_entity.type
_entity.pdbx_description
1 polymer ?
#
loop_
_entity_poly.entity_id
_entity_poly.type
_entity_poly.pdbx_seq_one_letter_code
_entity_poly.pdbx_strand_id
1 'polypeptide(L)'
;MIQFHFRRLLEDKEFRERRSILLFEIAEKTGLSRVTLSKIAHSKGNYKPNTEIIEKLCLYFECTPNDLMTIIPEEKRGGKKLLLNL
;
A
#
# COMPACT_ATOMS: atom_id res chain seq x y z
N MET A 1 7.75 -7.38 8.71
CA MET A 1 6.73 -6.28 8.62
C MET A 1 6.04 -6.22 7.26
N ILE A 2 4.88 -5.54 7.16
CA ILE A 2 4.16 -5.31 5.89
C ILE A 2 4.54 -3.95 5.29
N GLN A 3 5.01 -3.93 4.04
CA GLN A 3 5.18 -2.71 3.25
C GLN A 3 4.02 -2.56 2.27
N PHE A 4 3.38 -1.38 2.24
CA PHE A 4 2.31 -1.08 1.30
C PHE A 4 2.86 -0.35 0.07
N HIS A 5 2.35 -0.71 -1.10
CA HIS A 5 2.64 -0.08 -2.39
C HIS A 5 1.60 0.98 -2.77
N PHE A 6 0.94 1.56 -1.76
CA PHE A 6 -0.22 2.45 -1.95
C PHE A 6 0.05 3.63 -2.88
N ARG A 7 1.20 4.32 -2.72
CA ARG A 7 1.55 5.46 -3.59
C ARG A 7 1.74 5.04 -5.03
N ARG A 8 2.46 3.94 -5.26
CA ARG A 8 2.67 3.37 -6.60
C ARG A 8 1.33 3.06 -7.27
N LEU A 9 0.44 2.37 -6.56
CA LEU A 9 -0.89 2.01 -7.09
C LEU A 9 -1.77 3.25 -7.36
N LEU A 10 -1.65 4.29 -6.52
CA LEU A 10 -2.32 5.56 -6.75
C LEU A 10 -1.82 6.23 -8.03
N GLU A 11 -0.50 6.35 -8.19
CA GLU A 11 0.13 6.92 -9.38
C GLU A 11 -0.24 6.12 -10.64
N ASP A 12 -0.23 4.79 -10.58
CA ASP A 12 -0.64 3.91 -11.67
C ASP A 12 -2.10 4.14 -12.07
N LYS A 13 -3.00 4.34 -11.09
CA LYS A 13 -4.42 4.62 -11.34
C LYS A 13 -4.64 6.03 -11.89
N GLU A 14 -3.98 7.04 -11.32
CA GLU A 14 -4.02 8.43 -11.81
C GLU A 14 -3.55 8.52 -13.27
N PHE A 15 -2.48 7.79 -13.61
CA PHE A 15 -1.98 7.70 -14.98
C PHE A 15 -3.01 7.06 -15.93
N ARG A 16 -3.61 5.92 -15.52
CA ARG A 16 -4.66 5.24 -16.32
C ARG A 16 -5.88 6.12 -16.53
N GLU A 17 -6.32 6.85 -15.50
CA GLU A 17 -7.51 7.71 -15.55
C GLU A 17 -7.24 9.12 -16.08
N ARG A 18 -5.97 9.46 -16.33
CA ARG A 18 -5.53 10.78 -16.81
C ARG A 18 -6.02 11.94 -15.93
N ARG A 19 -6.02 11.73 -14.61
CA ARG A 19 -6.41 12.74 -13.62
C ARG A 19 -5.73 12.49 -12.28
N SER A 20 -5.62 13.53 -11.48
CA SER A 20 -5.25 13.38 -10.07
C SER A 20 -6.42 12.84 -9.24
N ILE A 21 -6.12 12.02 -8.25
CA ILE A 21 -7.04 11.38 -7.34
C ILE A 21 -6.68 11.81 -5.92
N LEU A 22 -7.61 12.49 -5.26
CA LEU A 22 -7.39 12.95 -3.89
C LEU A 22 -7.68 11.83 -2.89
N LEU A 23 -6.92 11.81 -1.78
CA LEU A 23 -7.12 10.82 -0.70
C LEU A 23 -8.56 10.82 -0.13
N PHE A 24 -9.23 11.98 -0.18
CA PHE A 24 -10.64 12.10 0.22
C PHE A 24 -11.57 11.33 -0.71
N GLU A 25 -11.34 11.36 -2.03
CA GLU A 25 -12.13 10.61 -3.00
C GLU A 25 -11.98 9.10 -2.77
N ILE A 26 -10.75 8.64 -2.46
CA ILE A 26 -10.50 7.24 -2.11
C ILE A 26 -11.31 6.86 -0.86
N ALA A 27 -11.37 7.75 0.13
CA ALA A 27 -12.17 7.53 1.34
C ALA A 27 -13.66 7.35 1.01
N GLU A 28 -14.22 8.24 0.17
CA GLU A 28 -15.62 8.15 -0.26
C GLU A 28 -15.90 6.87 -1.06
N LYS A 29 -15.03 6.51 -2.00
CA LYS A 29 -15.22 5.34 -2.88
C LYS A 29 -15.05 4.00 -2.16
N THR A 30 -14.14 3.94 -1.19
CA THR A 30 -13.83 2.70 -0.46
C THR A 30 -14.63 2.56 0.84
N GLY A 31 -15.24 3.64 1.33
CA GLY A 31 -15.81 3.71 2.68
C GLY A 31 -14.78 3.62 3.81
N LEU A 32 -13.48 3.76 3.51
CA LEU A 32 -12.42 3.76 4.51
C LEU A 32 -12.21 5.16 5.10
N SER A 33 -11.87 5.23 6.38
CA SER A 33 -11.54 6.51 7.00
C SER A 33 -10.27 7.12 6.41
N ARG A 34 -10.21 8.46 6.32
CA ARG A 34 -8.99 9.20 5.92
C ARG A 34 -7.80 8.87 6.81
N VAL A 35 -8.04 8.59 8.09
CA VAL A 35 -7.00 8.19 9.05
C VAL A 35 -6.40 6.83 8.67
N THR A 36 -7.25 5.86 8.29
CA THR A 36 -6.82 4.55 7.80
C THR A 36 -5.96 4.68 6.54
N LEU A 37 -6.46 5.44 5.54
CA LEU A 37 -5.73 5.65 4.29
C LEU A 37 -4.39 6.35 4.51
N SER A 38 -4.34 7.36 5.39
CA SER A 38 -3.09 8.03 5.76
C SER A 38 -2.10 7.06 6.42
N LYS A 39 -2.55 6.22 7.36
CA LYS A 39 -1.69 5.19 7.99
C LYS A 39 -1.12 4.22 6.96
N ILE A 40 -1.90 3.84 5.94
CA ILE A 40 -1.45 2.94 4.87
C ILE A 40 -0.44 3.64 3.96
N ALA A 41 -0.77 4.86 3.48
CA ALA A 41 0.07 5.64 2.56
C ALA A 41 1.43 6.07 3.15
N HIS A 42 1.54 6.07 4.49
CA HIS A 42 2.74 6.46 5.23
C HIS A 42 3.28 5.33 6.14
N SER A 43 2.76 4.10 6.00
CA SER A 43 3.15 2.98 6.87
C SER A 43 4.64 2.67 6.73
N LYS A 44 5.33 2.54 7.86
CA LYS A 44 6.73 2.08 7.94
C LYS A 44 6.82 0.66 8.51
N GLY A 45 5.86 -0.20 8.14
CA GLY A 45 5.77 -1.57 8.63
C GLY A 45 5.03 -1.76 9.95
N ASN A 46 4.52 -0.68 10.54
CA ASN A 46 3.87 -0.67 11.86
C ASN A 46 2.35 -0.76 11.80
N TYR A 47 1.73 -0.42 10.68
CA TYR A 47 0.28 -0.52 10.52
C TYR A 47 -0.14 -1.92 10.06
N LYS A 48 -1.09 -2.52 10.79
CA LYS A 48 -1.65 -3.85 10.52
C LYS A 48 -3.14 -3.70 10.18
N PRO A 49 -3.52 -3.55 8.91
CA PRO A 49 -4.93 -3.56 8.51
C PRO A 49 -5.53 -4.97 8.65
N ASN A 50 -6.85 -5.04 8.78
CA ASN A 50 -7.59 -6.29 8.64
C ASN A 50 -7.80 -6.63 7.15
N THR A 51 -8.33 -7.82 6.88
CA THR A 51 -8.57 -8.31 5.51
C THR A 51 -9.59 -7.47 4.74
N GLU A 52 -10.60 -6.91 5.40
CA GLU A 52 -11.62 -6.05 4.78
C GLU A 52 -11.01 -4.78 4.17
N ILE A 53 -10.05 -4.15 4.86
CA ILE A 53 -9.33 -2.98 4.34
C ILE A 53 -8.51 -3.38 3.10
N ILE A 54 -7.85 -4.54 3.13
CA ILE A 54 -7.08 -5.05 1.99
C ILE A 54 -7.99 -5.28 0.79
N GLU A 55 -9.11 -5.97 0.98
CA GLU A 55 -10.11 -6.24 -0.05
C GLU A 55 -10.62 -4.95 -0.69
N LYS A 56 -11.06 -3.97 0.12
CA LYS A 56 -11.55 -2.68 -0.37
C LYS A 56 -10.53 -1.93 -1.23
N LEU A 57 -9.26 -1.95 -0.83
CA LEU A 57 -8.19 -1.31 -1.61
C LEU A 57 -7.84 -2.11 -2.87
N CYS A 58 -7.85 -3.44 -2.81
CA CYS A 58 -7.64 -4.29 -3.98
C CYS A 58 -8.71 -4.02 -5.05
N LEU A 59 -9.99 -3.97 -4.64
CA LEU A 59 -11.11 -3.64 -5.52
C LEU A 59 -10.99 -2.23 -6.10
N TYR A 60 -10.64 -1.23 -5.28
CA TYR A 60 -10.50 0.15 -5.74
C TYR A 60 -9.37 0.36 -6.76
N PHE A 61 -8.21 -0.26 -6.51
CA PHE A 61 -7.05 -0.17 -7.40
C PHE A 61 -7.08 -1.17 -8.54
N GLU A 62 -8.03 -2.11 -8.54
CA GLU A 62 -8.11 -3.24 -9.48
C GLU A 62 -6.81 -4.07 -9.48
N CYS A 63 -6.34 -4.42 -8.28
CA CYS A 63 -5.07 -5.11 -8.06
C CYS A 63 -5.23 -6.31 -7.12
N THR A 64 -4.20 -7.15 -7.03
CA THR A 64 -4.16 -8.27 -6.08
C THR A 64 -3.54 -7.86 -4.75
N PRO A 65 -3.73 -8.65 -3.67
CA PRO A 65 -3.03 -8.39 -2.41
C PRO A 65 -1.49 -8.34 -2.55
N ASN A 66 -0.91 -9.11 -3.48
CA ASN A 66 0.54 -9.08 -3.74
C ASN A 66 0.99 -7.78 -4.42
N ASP A 67 0.13 -7.16 -5.22
CA ASP A 67 0.40 -5.84 -5.81
C ASP A 67 0.30 -4.73 -4.76
N LEU A 68 -0.62 -4.89 -3.80
CA LEU A 68 -0.87 -3.91 -2.74
C LEU A 68 0.19 -3.94 -1.64
N MET A 69 0.71 -5.11 -1.28
CA MET A 69 1.61 -5.23 -0.15
C MET A 69 2.66 -6.35 -0.29
N THR A 70 3.78 -6.17 0.40
CA THR A 70 4.85 -7.16 0.47
C THR A 70 5.28 -7.37 1.92
N ILE A 71 5.61 -8.62 2.26
CA ILE A 71 6.18 -8.96 3.56
C ILE A 71 7.70 -8.76 3.48
N ILE A 72 8.21 -7.86 4.32
CA ILE A 72 9.64 -7.59 4.48
C ILE A 72 10.13 -8.30 5.75
N PRO A 73 11.06 -9.27 5.66
CA PRO A 73 11.72 -9.86 6.82
C PRO A 73 12.48 -8.80 7.63
N GLU A 74 12.46 -8.90 8.96
CA GLU A 74 13.10 -7.92 9.85
C GLU A 74 14.63 -7.79 9.58
N GLU A 75 15.28 -8.88 9.17
CA GLU A 75 16.71 -8.94 8.83
C GLU A 75 17.11 -8.02 7.66
N LYS A 76 16.19 -7.70 6.74
CA LYS A 76 16.48 -6.86 5.56
C LYS A 76 16.45 -5.35 5.83
N ARG A 77 16.13 -4.90 7.04
CA ARG A 77 15.97 -3.47 7.37
C ARG A 77 17.26 -2.80 7.87
N GLY A 78 18.20 -3.57 8.40
CA GLY A 78 19.53 -3.08 8.76
C GLY A 78 20.42 -3.07 7.51
N GLY A 79 20.92 -1.91 7.09
CA GLY A 79 21.77 -1.73 5.91
C GLY A 79 23.10 -2.49 5.96
N LYS A 80 23.06 -3.82 5.90
CA LYS A 80 24.13 -4.67 5.43
C LYS A 80 23.55 -5.55 4.34
N LYS A 81 23.96 -5.24 3.12
CA LYS A 81 24.07 -6.17 2.00
C LYS A 81 24.27 -7.57 2.56
N LEU A 82 23.29 -8.47 2.40
CA LEU A 82 23.63 -9.87 2.32
C LEU A 82 24.60 -9.92 1.13
N LEU A 83 25.89 -9.98 1.43
CA LEU A 83 26.81 -10.66 0.55
C LEU A 83 26.29 -12.09 0.52
N LEU A 84 25.36 -12.36 -0.40
CA LEU A 84 25.16 -13.72 -0.86
C LEU A 84 26.53 -14.12 -1.39
N ASN A 85 27.15 -15.05 -0.67
CA ASN A 85 28.38 -15.72 -1.07
C ASN A 85 28.26 -16.17 -2.53
N LEU A 86 29.03 -15.52 -3.40
CA LEU A 86 29.53 -16.02 -4.68
C LEU A 86 30.95 -15.49 -4.83
#